data_AF-A0A523GYH6-F1
#
_entry.id   AF-A0A523GYH6-F1
#
_cell.length_a   1.000
_cell.length_b   1.000
_cell.length_c   1.000
_cell.angle_alpha   90.00
_cell.angle_beta   90.00
_cell.angle_gamma   90.00
#
_symmetry.space_group_name_H-M   'P 1'
#
loop_
_entity.id
_entity.type
_entity.pdbx_description
1 polymer ?
#
loop_
_entity_poly.entity_id
_entity_poly.type
_entity_poly.pdbx_seq_one_letter_code
_entity_poly.pdbx_strand_id
1 'polypeptide(L)' 'NYGVFTSIVVYPVVPKGLILLRMIPTASHTIQDIEQTLEAFSAIRERLENGTYKRLSAAVAEEFGE' A
#
# COMPACT_ATOMS: atom_id res chain seq x y z
N ASN A 1 -3.07 6.34 9.08
CA ASN A 1 -1.94 6.48 8.12
C ASN A 1 -0.70 5.94 8.85
N TYR A 2 0.04 4.99 8.29
CA TYR A 2 1.05 4.21 9.04
C TYR A 2 2.44 4.87 9.15
N GLY A 3 2.61 6.08 8.60
CA GLY A 3 3.88 6.81 8.66
C GLY A 3 5.00 6.26 7.78
N VAL A 4 4.70 5.30 6.91
CA VAL A 4 5.66 4.67 5.99
C VAL A 4 5.41 5.16 4.57
N PHE A 5 6.45 5.68 3.92
CA PHE A 5 6.38 6.08 2.51
C PHE A 5 6.95 4.99 1.61
N THR A 6 6.21 4.64 0.55
CA THR A 6 6.66 3.67 -0.47
C THR A 6 6.42 4.24 -1.86
N SER A 7 7.34 4.01 -2.79
CA SER A 7 7.14 4.37 -4.18
C SER A 7 6.26 3.33 -4.88
N ILE A 8 5.23 3.80 -5.58
CA ILE A 8 4.36 2.93 -6.37
C ILE A 8 4.98 2.75 -7.75
N VAL A 9 5.05 1.51 -8.22
CA VAL A 9 5.47 1.16 -9.58
C VAL A 9 4.29 0.51 -10.29
N VAL A 10 3.93 1.08 -11.44
CA VAL A 10 2.78 0.68 -12.27
C VAL A 10 3.20 0.55 -13.74
N TYR A 11 2.29 0.15 -14.61
CA TYR A 11 2.50 0.14 -16.06
C TYR A 11 3.05 1.50 -16.56
N PRO A 12 4.06 1.51 -17.46
CA PRO A 12 4.59 0.41 -18.25
C PRO A 12 5.67 -0.45 -17.59
N VAL A 13 6.09 -0.13 -16.36
CA VAL A 13 7.24 -0.78 -15.72
C VAL A 13 6.90 -2.20 -15.21
N VAL A 14 5.65 -2.43 -14.81
CA VAL A 14 5.09 -3.76 -14.48
C VAL A 14 3.85 -4.04 -15.34
N PRO A 15 3.46 -5.32 -15.55
CA PRO A 15 2.27 -5.65 -16.33
C PRO A 15 1.00 -4.96 -15.82
N LYS A 16 0.05 -4.67 -16.73
CA LYS A 16 -1.25 -4.12 -16.36
C LYS A 16 -1.97 -5.08 -15.39
N GLY A 17 -2.64 -4.52 -14.39
CA GLY A 17 -3.30 -5.29 -13.34
C GLY A 17 -2.38 -5.68 -12.17
N LEU A 18 -1.09 -5.36 -12.23
CA LEU A 18 -0.18 -5.45 -11.09
C LEU A 18 0.21 -4.05 -10.59
N ILE A 19 0.28 -3.90 -9.26
CA ILE A 19 0.86 -2.74 -8.59
C ILE A 19 1.98 -3.25 -7.70
N LEU A 20 3.16 -2.66 -7.82
CA LEU A 20 4.29 -2.97 -6.95
C LEU A 20 4.56 -1.80 -6.02
N LEU A 21 4.50 -2.04 -4.71
CA LEU A 21 4.98 -1.10 -3.70
C LEU A 21 6.47 -1.37 -3.47
N ARG A 22 7.31 -0.42 -3.87
CA ARG A 22 8.77 -0.53 -3.74
C ARG A 22 9.24 0.23 -2.51
N MET A 23 9.93 -0.49 -1.62
CA MET A 23 10.72 0.05 -0.54
C MET A 23 12.20 -0.25 -0.79
N ILE A 24 13.07 0.72 -0.52
CA ILE A 24 14.52 0.56 -0.63
C ILE A 24 15.10 0.78 0.77
N PRO A 25 15.52 -0.29 1.48
CA PRO A 25 16.14 -0.13 2.78
C PRO A 25 17.51 0.53 2.62
N THR A 26 17.90 1.31 3.63
CA THR A 26 19.21 1.95 3.71
C THR A 26 19.85 1.64 5.06
N ALA A 27 21.16 1.80 5.17
CA ALA A 27 21.89 1.57 6.42
C ALA A 27 21.45 2.50 7.57
N SER A 28 20.73 3.59 7.29
CA SER A 28 20.21 4.51 8.30
C SER A 28 18.90 4.06 8.94
N HIS A 29 18.22 3.04 8.39
CA HIS A 29 17.01 2.52 9.00
C HIS A 29 17.35 1.79 10.30
N THR A 30 16.58 2.09 11.34
CA THR A 30 16.65 1.44 12.64
C THR A 30 15.80 0.17 12.67
N ILE A 31 15.96 -0.65 13.70
CA ILE A 31 15.09 -1.82 13.92
C ILE A 31 13.63 -1.40 14.08
N GLN A 32 13.39 -0.27 14.74
CA GLN A 32 12.06 0.29 14.94
C GLN A 32 11.40 0.66 13.60
N ASP A 33 12.15 1.24 12.66
CA ASP A 33 11.63 1.55 11.32
C ASP A 33 11.20 0.27 10.57
N ILE A 34 11.95 -0.82 10.76
CA ILE A 34 11.66 -2.13 10.16
C ILE A 34 10.38 -2.71 10.78
N GLU A 35 10.28 -2.71 12.11
CA GLU A 35 9.11 -3.23 12.83
C GLU A 35 7.84 -2.46 12.44
N GLN A 36 7.89 -1.12 12.46
CA GLN A 36 6.77 -0.28 12.02
C GLN A 36 6.38 -0.56 10.56
N THR A 37 7.36 -0.80 9.69
CA THR A 37 7.10 -1.18 8.29
C THR A 37 6.38 -2.52 8.21
N LEU A 38 6.85 -3.54 8.93
CA LEU A 38 6.23 -4.87 8.91
C LEU A 38 4.80 -4.85 9.44
N GLU A 39 4.54 -4.10 10.52
CA GLU A 39 3.19 -3.91 11.06
C GLU A 39 2.27 -3.22 10.03
N ALA A 40 2.76 -2.15 9.40
CA ALA A 40 2.02 -1.43 8.37
C ALA A 40 1.64 -2.33 7.19
N PHE A 41 2.60 -3.10 6.66
CA PHE A 41 2.36 -3.98 5.52
C PHE A 41 1.41 -5.14 5.87
N SER A 42 1.55 -5.72 7.07
CA SER A 42 0.64 -6.76 7.57
C SER A 42 -0.80 -6.26 7.63
N ALA A 43 -1.02 -5.08 8.22
CA ALA A 43 -2.34 -4.50 8.37
C ALA A 43 -2.94 -4.04 7.02
N ILE A 44 -2.12 -3.57 6.08
CA ILE A 44 -2.58 -3.26 4.71
C ILE A 44 -3.03 -4.53 4.00
N ARG A 45 -2.27 -5.62 4.13
CA ARG A 45 -2.63 -6.91 3.52
C ARG A 45 -3.98 -7.42 4.03
N GLU A 46 -4.20 -7.39 5.35
CA GLU A 46 -5.48 -7.80 5.92
C GLU A 46 -6.64 -6.97 5.36
N ARG A 47 -6.48 -5.64 5.25
CA ARG A 47 -7.49 -4.74 4.68
C ARG A 47 -7.76 -4.95 3.20
N LEU A 48 -6.77 -5.44 2.45
CA LEU A 48 -6.95 -5.86 1.05
C LEU A 48 -7.75 -7.16 0.98
N GLU A 49 -7.36 -8.17 1.76
CA GLU A 49 -7.98 -9.49 1.76
C GLU A 49 -9.43 -9.44 2.27
N ASN A 50 -9.72 -8.65 3.32
CA ASN A 50 -11.07 -8.49 3.86
C ASN A 50 -11.96 -7.51 3.06
N GLY A 51 -11.45 -6.99 1.93
CA GLY A 51 -12.17 -6.13 1.01
C GLY A 51 -12.46 -4.71 1.52
N THR A 52 -11.81 -4.26 2.60
CA THR A 52 -12.00 -2.90 3.13
C THR A 52 -11.68 -1.84 2.08
N TYR A 53 -10.58 -1.98 1.35
CA TYR A 53 -10.22 -1.03 0.30
C TYR A 53 -11.17 -1.07 -0.90
N LYS A 54 -11.73 -2.24 -1.23
CA LYS A 54 -12.73 -2.36 -2.30
C LYS A 54 -14.00 -1.59 -1.95
N ARG A 55 -14.48 -1.71 -0.72
CA ARG A 55 -15.65 -0.95 -0.22
C ARG A 55 -15.41 0.56 -0.20
N LEU A 56 -14.24 0.97 0.30
CA LEU A 56 -13.84 2.38 0.31
C LEU A 56 -13.76 2.96 -1.12
N SER A 57 -13.17 2.22 -2.06
CA SER A 57 -13.08 2.65 -3.46
C SER A 57 -14.46 2.78 -4.11
N ALA A 58 -15.39 1.89 -3.79
CA ALA A 58 -16.76 1.96 -4.33
C ALA A 58 -17.51 3.18 -3.79
N ALA A 59 -17.42 3.45 -2.48
CA ALA A 59 -18.04 4.63 -1.87
C ALA A 59 -17.50 5.95 -2.46
N VAL A 60 -16.19 5.99 -2.74
CA VAL A 60 -15.57 7.13 -3.42
C VAL A 60 -16.11 7.30 -4.85
N ALA A 61 -16.18 6.22 -5.65
CA ALA A 61 -16.73 6.30 -7.00
C ALA A 61 -18.19 6.80 -7.03
N GLU A 62 -19.00 6.33 -6.08
CA GLU A 62 -20.40 6.74 -5.91
C GLU A 62 -20.53 8.23 -5.54
N GLU A 63 -19.63 8.76 -4.70
CA GLU A 63 -19.57 10.19 -4.36
C GLU A 63 -19.18 11.08 -5.56
N PHE A 64 -18.35 10.55 -6.47
CA PHE A 64 -17.93 11.24 -7.69
C PHE A 64 -18.84 11.01 -8.91
N GLY A 65 -19.93 10.24 -8.75
CA GLY A 65 -20.96 10.06 -9.76
C GLY A 65 -20.55 9.20 -10.97
N GLU A 66 -19.62 8.26 -10.77
CA GLU A 66 -19.31 7.19 -11.74
C GLU A 66 -20.14 5.91 -11.48
#